data_AF-A0A1V4IMM8-F1
#
_entry.id   AF-A0A1V4IMM8-F1
#
_cell.length_a   1.000
_cell.length_b   1.000
_cell.length_c   1.000
_cell.angle_alpha   90.00
_cell.angle_beta   90.00
_cell.angle_gamma   90.00
#
_symmetry.space_group_name_H-M   'P 1'
#
loop_
_entity.id
_entity.type
_entity.pdbx_description
1 polymer ?
#
loop_
_entity_poly.entity_id
_entity_poly.type
_entity_poly.pdbx_seq_one_letter_code
_entity_poly.pdbx_strand_id
1 'polypeptide(L)'
;MYNNQFSCYSYYNQSDFSLFNIRYSDTEQKFAGFSGVVTRIEDFYAIQDDASAGCYKLMALENIDMGQVNFVISPGTYFVDHQMIEVGDEITGFYDANAPAILIYPPQYPAIVIAKNSVYRNVTVDYFNNQLVSSDGNLKLNIAPSTKLILTNDQPFNRYPGKRNLIVVYGPTTKSIPAQTSPYKIIVLC
;
A
#
# COMPACT_ATOMS: atom_id res chain seq x y z
N MET A 1 -37.86 37.19 37.91
CA MET A 1 -36.97 38.37 37.87
C MET A 1 -35.55 37.81 37.91
N TYR A 2 -34.65 37.96 36.93
CA TYR A 2 -34.61 38.69 35.67
C TYR A 2 -33.57 37.96 34.78
N ASN A 3 -33.81 37.95 33.48
CA ASN A 3 -32.93 37.46 32.40
C ASN A 3 -31.56 38.18 32.37
N ASN A 4 -30.53 37.52 31.81
CA ASN A 4 -30.00 37.95 30.51
C ASN A 4 -29.04 36.94 29.87
N GLN A 5 -29.46 36.49 28.68
CA GLN A 5 -28.67 36.05 27.53
C GLN A 5 -27.38 36.84 27.34
N PHE A 6 -26.31 36.16 26.91
CA PHE A 6 -25.63 36.49 25.67
C PHE A 6 -25.17 35.21 24.95
N SER A 7 -25.62 35.09 23.71
CA SER A 7 -25.21 34.12 22.70
C SER A 7 -23.94 34.63 22.02
N CYS A 8 -22.97 33.74 21.79
CA CYS A 8 -22.03 33.86 20.67
C CYS A 8 -21.75 32.43 20.15
N TYR A 9 -22.63 31.93 19.29
CA TYR A 9 -22.21 31.02 18.22
C TYR A 9 -21.43 31.84 17.20
N SER A 10 -20.23 31.38 16.84
CA SER A 10 -19.92 31.00 15.44
C SER A 10 -18.42 30.83 15.18
N TYR A 11 -18.14 29.72 14.50
CA TYR A 11 -17.12 29.57 13.46
C TYR A 11 -15.65 29.74 13.88
N TYR A 12 -15.05 28.63 14.30
CA TYR A 12 -13.70 28.31 13.84
C TYR A 12 -13.75 27.08 12.96
N ASN A 13 -13.27 27.27 11.73
CA ASN A 13 -13.26 26.33 10.63
C ASN A 13 -12.66 24.99 11.06
N GLN A 14 -13.54 23.99 11.09
CA GLN A 14 -13.19 22.59 11.03
C GLN A 14 -12.90 22.27 9.56
N SER A 15 -11.74 22.72 9.09
CA SER A 15 -11.22 22.34 7.78
C SER A 15 -9.80 21.82 7.95
N ASP A 16 -9.63 20.59 7.49
CA ASP A 16 -8.39 20.06 6.92
C ASP A 16 -7.46 19.20 7.80
N PHE A 17 -8.02 18.23 8.53
CA PHE A 17 -7.28 17.00 8.87
C PHE A 17 -8.09 15.72 8.61
N SER A 18 -8.88 15.72 7.53
CA SER A 18 -9.53 14.52 6.99
C SER A 18 -8.82 14.05 5.72
N LEU A 19 -7.53 13.72 5.81
CA LEU A 19 -6.77 13.24 4.65
C LEU A 19 -5.94 11.99 4.97
N PHE A 20 -6.48 10.99 5.67
CA PHE A 20 -6.00 9.60 5.56
C PHE A 20 -7.15 8.60 5.72
N ASN A 21 -8.29 8.86 5.07
CA ASN A 21 -9.16 7.78 4.64
C ASN A 21 -8.64 7.38 3.27
N ILE A 22 -7.87 6.28 3.17
CA ILE A 22 -7.54 5.67 1.88
C ILE A 22 -8.86 5.14 1.31
N ARG A 23 -9.63 6.01 0.68
CA ARG A 23 -10.64 5.61 -0.28
C ARG A 23 -9.82 5.15 -1.48
N TYR A 24 -9.69 3.85 -1.69
CA TYR A 24 -9.26 3.33 -2.98
C TYR A 24 -10.35 3.71 -3.99
N SER A 25 -10.26 4.92 -4.52
CA SER A 25 -11.09 5.38 -5.62
C SER A 25 -10.76 4.50 -6.83
N ASP A 26 -11.73 4.26 -7.72
CA ASP A 26 -11.57 3.62 -9.04
C ASP A 26 -10.62 4.39 -10.00
N THR A 27 -9.76 5.25 -9.46
CA THR A 27 -8.69 5.96 -10.15
C THR A 27 -7.54 5.01 -10.47
N GLU A 28 -7.02 5.13 -11.69
CA GLU A 28 -5.76 4.52 -12.13
C GLU A 28 -4.62 5.08 -11.26
N GLN A 29 -4.33 4.38 -10.15
CA GLN A 29 -3.28 4.78 -9.22
C GLN A 29 -1.94 4.27 -9.73
N LYS A 30 -0.94 5.14 -9.70
CA LYS A 30 0.44 4.75 -10.00
C LYS A 30 1.12 4.33 -8.72
N PHE A 31 1.73 3.15 -8.75
CA PHE A 31 2.49 2.62 -7.61
C PHE A 31 3.98 2.69 -7.91
N ALA A 32 4.75 2.98 -6.87
CA ALA A 32 6.20 2.83 -6.88
C ALA A 32 6.59 1.84 -5.78
N GLY A 33 7.64 1.06 -6.04
CA GLY A 33 8.19 0.09 -5.09
C GLY A 33 9.61 0.47 -4.69
N PHE A 34 9.92 0.33 -3.40
CA PHE A 34 11.28 0.38 -2.89
C PHE A 34 11.62 -0.94 -2.21
N SER A 35 12.67 -1.60 -2.69
CA SER A 35 13.15 -2.87 -2.13
C SER A 35 14.41 -2.64 -1.30
N GLY A 36 14.50 -3.25 -0.13
CA GLY A 36 15.64 -3.12 0.76
C GLY A 36 15.55 -4.02 1.98
N VAL A 37 16.57 -3.97 2.82
CA VAL A 37 16.62 -4.70 4.10
C VAL A 37 16.08 -3.79 5.20
N VAL A 38 15.20 -4.34 6.04
CA VAL A 38 14.68 -3.61 7.20
C VAL A 38 15.78 -3.44 8.24
N THR A 39 16.10 -2.20 8.60
CA THR A 39 17.15 -1.88 9.58
C THR A 39 16.59 -1.39 10.92
N ARG A 40 15.37 -0.84 10.92
CA ARG A 40 14.68 -0.41 12.14
C ARG A 40 13.16 -0.48 11.99
N ILE A 41 12.47 -0.87 13.06
CA ILE A 41 11.02 -0.75 13.21
C ILE A 41 10.77 -0.09 14.56
N GLU A 42 10.07 1.04 14.57
CA GLU A 42 9.76 1.78 15.79
C GLU A 42 8.32 2.31 15.76
N ASP A 43 7.76 2.59 16.92
CA ASP A 43 6.43 3.19 17.00
C ASP A 43 6.48 4.63 16.47
N PHE A 44 5.46 4.99 15.68
CA PHE A 44 5.37 6.30 15.06
C PHE A 44 4.17 7.05 15.62
N TYR A 45 4.42 8.13 16.35
CA TYR A 45 3.37 8.94 16.97
C TYR A 45 2.92 10.04 16.02
N ALA A 46 2.12 9.67 15.01
CA ALA A 46 1.62 10.60 13.99
C ALA A 46 0.61 11.63 14.55
N ILE A 47 -0.12 11.28 15.61
CA ILE A 47 -1.20 12.07 16.21
C ILE A 47 -1.02 12.05 17.73
N GLN A 48 -1.22 13.19 18.39
CA GLN A 48 -1.28 13.30 19.86
C GLN A 48 -2.63 12.78 20.40
N ASP A 49 -3.06 11.61 19.94
CA ASP A 49 -4.26 10.93 20.43
C ASP A 49 -3.85 9.57 20.98
N ASP A 50 -4.14 9.35 22.26
CA ASP A 50 -3.83 8.12 23.00
C ASP A 50 -4.51 6.90 22.36
N ALA A 51 -5.67 7.09 21.71
CA ALA A 51 -6.39 6.01 21.05
C ALA A 51 -5.68 5.45 19.80
N SER A 52 -4.76 6.22 19.20
CA SER A 52 -3.97 5.80 18.04
C SER A 52 -2.54 5.39 18.38
N ALA A 53 -2.16 5.43 19.67
CA ALA A 53 -0.83 5.06 20.12
C ALA A 53 -0.51 3.60 19.76
N GLY A 54 0.60 3.37 19.05
CA GLY A 54 1.05 2.03 18.63
C GLY A 54 0.41 1.47 17.36
N CYS A 55 -0.62 2.12 16.80
CA CYS A 55 -1.26 1.73 15.54
C CYS A 55 -0.43 2.10 14.30
N TYR A 56 0.50 3.02 14.45
CA TYR A 56 1.41 3.48 13.40
C TYR A 56 2.85 3.11 13.74
N LYS A 57 3.61 2.75 12.71
CA LYS A 57 5.03 2.41 12.85
C LYS A 57 5.85 3.11 11.79
N LEU A 58 7.11 3.41 12.12
CA LEU A 58 8.10 3.85 11.16
C LEU A 58 9.05 2.69 10.91
N MET A 59 9.18 2.29 9.65
CA MET A 59 10.04 1.19 9.23
C MET A 59 11.13 1.73 8.30
N ALA A 60 12.38 1.65 8.73
CA ALA A 60 13.54 2.06 7.94
C ALA A 60 14.02 0.89 7.08
N LEU A 61 14.18 1.14 5.77
CA LEU A 61 14.76 0.20 4.82
C LEU A 61 16.04 0.80 4.26
N GLU A 62 17.04 -0.06 4.09
CA GLU A 62 18.29 0.29 3.45
C GLU A 62 18.48 -0.56 2.19
N ASN A 63 18.80 0.11 1.09
CA ASN A 63 19.24 -0.51 -0.15
C ASN A 63 20.65 0.00 -0.44
N ILE A 64 21.56 -0.92 -0.80
CA ILE A 64 22.97 -0.59 -1.00
C ILE A 64 23.21 0.43 -2.12
N ASP A 65 22.35 0.45 -3.13
CA ASP A 65 22.48 1.31 -4.31
C ASP A 65 21.61 2.58 -4.21
N MET A 66 20.43 2.46 -3.61
CA MET A 66 19.42 3.54 -3.57
C MET A 66 19.40 4.33 -2.26
N GLY A 67 20.16 3.89 -1.24
CA GLY A 67 20.22 4.52 0.08
C GLY A 67 19.09 4.09 1.02
N GLN A 68 18.75 4.95 1.98
CA GLN A 68 17.75 4.67 3.01
C GLN A 68 16.41 5.37 2.69
N VAL A 69 15.30 4.69 2.98
CA VAL A 69 13.95 5.27 3.02
C VAL A 69 13.24 4.84 4.30
N ASN A 70 12.26 5.61 4.72
CA ASN A 70 11.37 5.23 5.80
C ASN A 70 9.95 5.03 5.27
N PHE A 71 9.34 3.90 5.58
CA PHE A 71 7.93 3.66 5.36
C PHE A 71 7.13 4.01 6.62
N VAL A 72 6.11 4.84 6.45
CA VAL A 72 5.10 5.10 7.48
C VAL A 72 4.02 4.05 7.33
N ILE A 73 3.95 3.14 8.30
CA ILE A 73 2.97 2.06 8.36
C ILE A 73 1.76 2.58 9.11
N SER A 74 0.59 2.39 8.51
CA SER A 74 -0.71 2.73 9.09
C SER A 74 -1.53 1.46 9.31
N PRO A 75 -2.64 1.51 10.07
CA PRO A 75 -3.59 0.41 10.16
C PRO A 75 -4.17 -0.05 8.81
N GLY A 76 -4.10 0.80 7.78
CA GLY A 76 -4.55 0.48 6.42
C GLY A 76 -3.47 -0.13 5.53
N THR A 77 -2.21 -0.20 5.98
CA THR A 77 -1.11 -0.80 5.22
C THR A 77 -1.32 -2.32 5.15
N TYR A 78 -1.40 -2.86 3.94
CA TYR A 78 -1.61 -4.30 3.75
C TYR A 78 -0.27 -5.05 3.71
N PHE A 79 -0.12 -6.03 4.59
CA PHE A 79 1.03 -6.94 4.58
C PHE A 79 0.68 -8.20 3.81
N VAL A 80 1.44 -8.50 2.75
CA VAL A 80 1.15 -9.66 1.89
C VAL A 80 1.24 -10.96 2.68
N ASP A 81 0.17 -11.76 2.61
CA ASP A 81 -0.06 -12.97 3.42
C ASP A 81 -0.10 -12.74 4.94
N HIS A 82 -0.33 -11.50 5.39
CA HIS A 82 -0.36 -11.14 6.80
C HIS A 82 0.91 -11.55 7.56
N GLN A 83 2.06 -11.55 6.86
CA GLN A 83 3.34 -11.88 7.46
C GLN A 83 3.84 -10.78 8.38
N MET A 84 4.37 -11.19 9.54
CA MET A 84 5.12 -10.29 10.41
C MET A 84 6.49 -10.01 9.79
N ILE A 85 6.88 -8.73 9.80
CA ILE A 85 8.17 -8.27 9.30
C ILE A 85 9.09 -7.97 10.48
N GLU A 86 10.32 -8.42 10.39
CA GLU A 86 11.36 -8.24 11.43
C GLU A 86 12.56 -7.47 10.88
N VAL A 87 13.38 -6.91 11.78
CA VAL A 87 14.66 -6.30 11.39
C VAL A 87 15.56 -7.38 10.78
N GLY A 88 16.15 -7.08 9.63
CA GLY A 88 16.95 -8.02 8.82
C GLY A 88 16.16 -8.66 7.67
N ASP A 89 14.83 -8.52 7.63
CA ASP A 89 14.05 -9.01 6.50
C ASP A 89 14.30 -8.18 5.24
N GLU A 90 14.43 -8.86 4.10
CA GLU A 90 14.38 -8.21 2.80
C GLU A 90 12.93 -8.07 2.34
N ILE A 91 12.51 -6.83 2.08
CA ILE A 91 11.13 -6.53 1.71
C ILE A 91 11.07 -5.56 0.52
N THR A 92 9.88 -5.46 -0.06
CA THR A 92 9.49 -4.38 -0.97
C THR A 92 8.27 -3.67 -0.40
N GLY A 93 8.41 -2.36 -0.16
CA GLY A 93 7.30 -1.48 0.20
C GLY A 93 6.77 -0.75 -1.03
N PHE A 94 5.45 -0.78 -1.23
CA PHE A 94 4.76 -0.09 -2.30
C PHE A 94 4.01 1.13 -1.75
N TYR A 95 4.13 2.25 -2.46
CA TYR A 95 3.51 3.53 -2.12
C TYR A 95 2.95 4.21 -3.37
N ASP A 96 2.17 5.27 -3.18
CA ASP A 96 1.66 6.07 -4.30
C ASP A 96 2.80 6.84 -4.97
N ALA A 97 3.06 6.57 -6.25
CA ALA A 97 4.13 7.22 -7.00
C ALA A 97 3.91 8.73 -7.17
N ASN A 98 2.68 9.21 -6.98
CA ASN A 98 2.33 10.64 -7.01
C ASN A 98 2.36 11.28 -5.62
N ALA A 99 2.62 10.52 -4.55
CA ALA A 99 2.74 11.09 -3.22
C ALA A 99 3.91 12.09 -3.19
N PRO A 100 3.72 13.28 -2.60
CA PRO A 100 4.80 14.24 -2.47
C PRO A 100 5.91 13.64 -1.61
N ALA A 101 7.09 13.47 -2.19
CA ALA A 101 8.29 13.18 -1.42
C ALA A 101 8.61 14.44 -0.60
N ILE A 102 8.39 14.38 0.72
CA ILE A 102 8.83 15.43 1.61
C ILE A 102 10.37 15.47 1.54
N LEU A 103 10.97 16.63 1.27
CA LEU A 103 12.42 16.82 1.09
C LEU A 103 13.21 16.73 2.42
N ILE A 104 12.84 15.81 3.30
CA ILE A 104 13.53 15.49 4.54
C ILE A 104 14.22 14.14 4.34
N TYR A 105 15.49 14.03 4.73
CA TYR A 105 16.27 12.80 4.60
C TYR A 105 16.28 12.02 5.93
N PRO A 106 16.05 10.68 5.92
CA PRO A 106 15.64 9.88 4.76
C PRO A 106 14.21 10.21 4.28
N PRO A 107 13.92 10.09 2.97
CA PRO A 107 12.57 10.25 2.44
C PRO A 107 11.58 9.34 3.17
N GLN A 108 10.37 9.86 3.42
CA GLN A 108 9.32 9.12 4.11
C GLN A 108 8.12 8.89 3.18
N TYR A 109 7.69 7.65 3.05
CA TYR A 109 6.57 7.25 2.19
C TYR A 109 5.47 6.56 2.99
N PRO A 110 4.20 6.98 2.87
CA PRO A 110 3.07 6.19 3.38
C PRO A 110 3.01 4.84 2.67
N ALA A 111 3.14 3.74 3.42
CA ALA A 111 3.11 2.40 2.85
C ALA A 111 1.66 1.98 2.54
N ILE A 112 1.42 1.58 1.30
CA ILE A 112 0.15 0.99 0.87
C ILE A 112 0.22 -0.53 1.06
N VAL A 113 1.29 -1.15 0.55
CA VAL A 113 1.50 -2.60 0.62
C VAL A 113 2.93 -2.89 1.01
N ILE A 114 3.14 -3.86 1.90
CA ILE A 114 4.46 -4.38 2.24
C ILE A 114 4.50 -5.87 1.90
N ALA A 115 5.53 -6.28 1.15
CA ALA A 115 5.73 -7.65 0.76
C ALA A 115 7.14 -8.13 1.13
N LYS A 116 7.24 -9.26 1.82
CA LYS A 116 8.53 -9.92 2.06
C LYS A 116 9.06 -10.52 0.76
N ASN A 117 10.31 -10.21 0.42
CA ASN A 117 10.96 -10.71 -0.78
C ASN A 117 11.20 -12.21 -0.68
N SER A 118 11.13 -12.91 -1.81
CA SER A 118 11.34 -14.36 -1.87
C SER A 118 11.85 -14.76 -3.25
N VAL A 119 12.76 -15.73 -3.29
CA VAL A 119 13.33 -16.24 -4.55
C VAL A 119 12.29 -16.98 -5.40
N TYR A 120 11.24 -17.52 -4.78
CA TYR A 120 10.28 -18.41 -5.44
C TYR A 120 9.02 -17.70 -5.94
N ARG A 121 8.84 -16.42 -5.60
CA ARG A 121 7.64 -15.67 -5.96
C ARG A 121 7.95 -14.19 -6.06
N ASN A 122 7.27 -13.55 -6.99
CA ASN A 122 7.27 -12.12 -7.18
C ASN A 122 5.97 -11.54 -6.66
N VAL A 123 6.04 -10.29 -6.18
CA VAL A 123 4.89 -9.50 -5.81
C VAL A 123 4.94 -8.21 -6.63
N THR A 124 3.83 -7.85 -7.25
CA THR A 124 3.65 -6.54 -7.88
C THR A 124 2.36 -5.91 -7.40
N VAL A 125 2.35 -4.59 -7.30
CA VAL A 125 1.17 -3.80 -7.00
C VAL A 125 1.01 -2.79 -8.11
N ASP A 126 -0.10 -2.86 -8.83
CA ASP A 126 -0.36 -1.97 -9.95
C ASP A 126 -1.85 -1.88 -10.29
N TYR A 127 -2.24 -0.88 -11.06
CA TYR A 127 -3.50 -0.86 -11.77
C TYR A 127 -3.48 -1.82 -12.96
N PHE A 128 -4.48 -2.69 -13.05
CA PHE A 128 -4.66 -3.60 -14.18
C PHE A 128 -5.91 -3.23 -14.98
N ASN A 129 -5.74 -3.01 -16.28
CA ASN A 129 -6.83 -2.61 -17.16
C ASN A 129 -7.85 -3.76 -17.42
N ASN A 130 -8.81 -3.53 -18.31
CA ASN A 130 -9.85 -4.52 -18.64
C ASN A 130 -9.33 -5.82 -19.28
N GLN A 131 -8.08 -5.85 -19.74
CA GLN A 131 -7.42 -7.01 -20.32
C GLN A 131 -6.38 -7.62 -19.36
N LEU A 132 -6.38 -7.16 -18.10
CA LEU A 132 -5.41 -7.51 -17.06
C LEU A 132 -3.97 -7.26 -17.48
N VAL A 133 -3.75 -6.14 -18.17
CA VAL A 133 -2.41 -5.61 -18.43
C VAL A 133 -2.11 -4.52 -17.42
N SER A 134 -0.91 -4.56 -16.84
CA SER A 134 -0.37 -3.57 -15.91
C SER A 134 -0.33 -2.17 -16.54
N SER A 135 -0.27 -1.12 -15.71
CA SER A 135 -0.29 0.27 -16.17
C SER A 135 0.95 0.63 -16.98
N ASP A 136 2.08 -0.01 -16.68
CA ASP A 136 3.35 0.12 -17.41
C ASP A 136 3.40 -0.71 -18.71
N GLY A 137 2.40 -1.56 -18.97
CA GLY A 137 2.35 -2.41 -20.14
C GLY A 137 3.35 -3.58 -20.15
N ASN A 138 4.01 -3.88 -19.03
CA ASN A 138 5.06 -4.91 -18.97
C ASN A 138 4.56 -6.29 -18.56
N LEU A 139 3.43 -6.37 -17.85
CA LEU A 139 2.89 -7.62 -17.31
C LEU A 139 1.42 -7.81 -17.70
N LYS A 140 1.08 -9.01 -18.14
CA LYS A 140 -0.30 -9.45 -18.40
C LYS A 140 -0.65 -10.68 -17.59
N LEU A 141 -1.81 -10.64 -16.92
CA LEU A 141 -2.28 -11.74 -16.08
C LEU A 141 -3.22 -12.67 -16.85
N ASN A 142 -2.99 -13.97 -16.72
CA ASN A 142 -3.86 -15.03 -17.20
C ASN A 142 -4.47 -15.75 -15.99
N ILE A 143 -5.71 -15.43 -15.65
CA ILE A 143 -6.41 -16.03 -14.49
C ILE A 143 -6.63 -17.52 -14.78
N ALA A 144 -5.99 -18.37 -13.98
CA ALA A 144 -6.15 -19.81 -14.02
C ALA A 144 -7.19 -20.26 -12.97
N PRO A 145 -7.79 -21.46 -13.10
CA PRO A 145 -8.67 -22.02 -12.06
C PRO A 145 -8.00 -22.15 -10.68
N SER A 146 -6.67 -22.23 -10.65
CA SER A 146 -5.87 -22.28 -9.42
C SER A 146 -5.57 -20.92 -8.80
N THR A 147 -5.83 -19.81 -9.51
CA THR A 147 -5.56 -18.45 -9.01
C THR A 147 -6.55 -18.12 -7.90
N LYS A 148 -6.04 -17.76 -6.72
CA LYS A 148 -6.89 -17.30 -5.60
C LYS A 148 -7.23 -15.82 -5.79
N LEU A 149 -8.52 -15.48 -5.91
CA LEU A 149 -9.01 -14.10 -5.96
C LEU A 149 -9.64 -13.73 -4.61
N ILE A 150 -9.03 -12.78 -3.92
CA ILE A 150 -9.45 -12.39 -2.56
C ILE A 150 -9.44 -10.87 -2.38
N LEU A 151 -10.11 -10.42 -1.32
CA LEU A 151 -10.04 -9.08 -0.79
C LEU A 151 -8.90 -8.97 0.24
N THR A 152 -8.57 -7.75 0.66
CA THR A 152 -7.54 -7.48 1.69
C THR A 152 -7.85 -8.12 3.05
N ASN A 153 -9.11 -8.42 3.34
CA ASN A 153 -9.52 -9.15 4.55
C ASN A 153 -9.62 -10.68 4.35
N ASP A 154 -8.94 -11.21 3.34
CA ASP A 154 -8.93 -12.63 2.94
C ASP A 154 -10.28 -13.25 2.53
N GLN A 155 -11.32 -12.43 2.37
CA GLN A 155 -12.61 -12.91 1.85
C GLN A 155 -12.56 -13.15 0.32
N PRO A 156 -13.33 -14.09 -0.22
CA PRO A 156 -13.34 -14.38 -1.65
C PRO A 156 -13.85 -13.19 -2.46
N PHE A 157 -13.18 -12.90 -3.59
CA PHE A 157 -13.63 -11.94 -4.57
C PHE A 157 -14.26 -12.65 -5.78
N ASN A 158 -15.59 -12.54 -5.91
CA ASN A 158 -16.38 -13.33 -6.87
C ASN A 158 -16.71 -12.58 -8.18
N ARG A 159 -15.93 -11.57 -8.53
CA ARG A 159 -16.12 -10.75 -9.75
C ARG A 159 -14.85 -10.73 -10.59
N TYR A 160 -14.95 -10.18 -11.80
CA TYR A 160 -13.80 -9.96 -12.65
C TYR A 160 -12.88 -8.88 -12.03
N PRO A 161 -11.56 -9.15 -11.86
CA PRO A 161 -10.67 -8.23 -11.14
C PRO A 161 -10.08 -7.11 -12.03
N GLY A 162 -10.38 -7.07 -13.33
CA GLY A 162 -9.87 -6.02 -14.20
C GLY A 162 -10.46 -4.63 -13.89
N LYS A 163 -9.76 -3.60 -14.37
CA LYS A 163 -10.00 -2.17 -14.09
C LYS A 163 -9.88 -1.83 -12.60
N ARG A 164 -8.89 -2.39 -11.92
CA ARG A 164 -8.69 -2.22 -10.46
C ARG A 164 -7.21 -2.19 -10.11
N ASN A 165 -6.91 -1.65 -8.93
CA ASN A 165 -5.61 -1.78 -8.30
C ASN A 165 -5.50 -3.17 -7.67
N LEU A 166 -4.49 -3.93 -8.08
CA LEU A 166 -4.30 -5.32 -7.66
C LEU A 166 -2.93 -5.51 -7.03
N ILE A 167 -2.88 -6.30 -5.98
CA ILE A 167 -1.66 -6.96 -5.52
C ILE A 167 -1.64 -8.34 -6.16
N VAL A 168 -0.59 -8.64 -6.90
CA VAL A 168 -0.45 -9.89 -7.64
C VAL A 168 0.76 -10.64 -7.12
N VAL A 169 0.53 -11.85 -6.62
CA VAL A 169 1.58 -12.80 -6.23
C VAL A 169 1.68 -13.85 -7.32
N TYR A 170 2.84 -13.91 -7.97
CA TYR A 170 3.06 -14.77 -9.14
C TYR A 170 4.45 -15.38 -9.12
N GLY A 171 4.66 -16.41 -9.93
CA GLY A 171 5.96 -17.07 -10.05
C GLY A 171 6.60 -16.73 -11.40
N PRO A 172 6.87 -17.73 -12.25
CA PRO A 172 7.50 -17.51 -13.54
C PRO A 172 6.59 -16.76 -14.53
N THR A 173 7.24 -16.08 -15.47
CA THR A 173 6.59 -15.35 -16.56
C THR A 173 7.13 -15.82 -17.91
N THR A 174 6.37 -15.58 -18.98
CA THR A 174 6.84 -15.80 -20.35
C THR A 174 7.83 -14.72 -20.77
N LYS A 175 8.64 -15.00 -21.79
CA LYS A 175 9.55 -14.02 -22.43
C LYS A 175 8.87 -13.17 -23.52
N SER A 176 7.54 -12.99 -23.45
CA SER A 176 6.79 -12.14 -24.39
C SER A 176 6.79 -10.67 -23.95
N ILE A 177 6.34 -9.77 -24.81
CA ILE A 177 6.09 -8.36 -24.48
C ILE A 177 4.59 -8.09 -24.74
N PRO A 178 3.77 -7.86 -23.70
CA PRO A 178 4.08 -7.96 -22.27
C PRO A 178 4.45 -9.39 -21.85
N ALA A 179 5.19 -9.51 -20.75
CA ALA A 179 5.40 -10.79 -20.08
C ALA A 179 4.05 -11.30 -19.57
N GLN A 180 3.81 -12.60 -19.64
CA GLN A 180 2.56 -13.21 -19.22
C GLN A 180 2.78 -14.15 -18.05
N THR A 181 1.84 -14.16 -17.10
CA THR A 181 1.89 -15.08 -15.97
C THR A 181 0.51 -15.55 -15.55
N SER A 182 0.44 -16.71 -14.91
CA SER A 182 -0.73 -17.18 -14.19
C SER A 182 -0.49 -17.00 -12.69
N PRO A 183 -1.08 -15.97 -12.05
CA PRO A 183 -0.81 -15.68 -10.65
C PRO A 183 -1.24 -16.80 -9.72
N TYR A 184 -0.52 -16.94 -8.62
CA TYR A 184 -0.95 -17.77 -7.50
C TYR A 184 -2.09 -17.12 -6.73
N LYS A 185 -2.01 -15.79 -6.55
CA LYS A 185 -2.98 -15.01 -5.78
C LYS A 185 -3.11 -13.60 -6.38
N ILE A 186 -4.34 -13.12 -6.42
CA ILE A 186 -4.70 -11.73 -6.72
C ILE A 186 -5.49 -11.20 -5.53
N ILE A 187 -4.99 -10.13 -4.91
CA ILE A 187 -5.69 -9.40 -3.86
C ILE A 187 -6.17 -8.08 -4.45
N VAL A 188 -7.48 -7.84 -4.36
CA VAL A 188 -8.09 -6.60 -4.87
C VAL A 188 -8.03 -5.53 -3.80
N LEU A 189 -7.42 -4.38 -4.14
CA LEU A 189 -7.46 -3.18 -3.30
C LEU A 189 -8.80 -2.46 -3.58
N CYS A 190 -9.68 -2.48 -2.57
CA CYS A 190 -11.05 -1.95 -2.61
C CYS A 190 -11.25 -0.81 -1.61
#